data_AF-A0A4Q5XLL2-F1
#
_entry.id   AF-A0A4Q5XLL2-F1
#
_cell.length_a   1.000
_cell.length_b   1.000
_cell.length_c   1.000
_cell.angle_alpha   90.00
_cell.angle_beta   90.00
_cell.angle_gamma   90.00
#
_symmetry.space_group_name_H-M   'P 1'
#
loop_
_entity.id
_entity.type
_entity.pdbx_description
1 polymer ?
#
loop_
_entity_poly.entity_id
_entity_poly.type
_entity_poly.pdbx_seq_one_letter_code
_entity_poly.pdbx_strand_id
1 'polypeptide(L)'
;MSLAELRAELTNVIAESALLLDDRRFGEWLDLTAPAFRYRIEAYSHDLRKNMTWLDHDRGGMSALIELLPKHHIDGGDWLRQVSVGKVWEDGPSSASAVSSLAVFHTARDIGDAHVDGGSSKLLLVGRYHDRFSREGDRWLLTERVVRLQTRQLGVGSHLFP
;
A
#
# COMPACT_ATOMS: atom_id res chain seq x y z
N MET A 1 12.96 -2.67 -23.42
CA MET A 1 12.73 -1.38 -22.73
C MET A 1 13.99 -1.06 -21.95
N SER A 2 14.38 0.20 -21.84
CA SER A 2 15.52 0.62 -21.00
C SER A 2 15.14 0.62 -19.51
N LEU A 3 16.14 0.55 -18.62
CA LEU A 3 15.89 0.64 -17.17
C LEU A 3 15.22 1.97 -16.77
N ALA A 4 15.50 3.06 -17.50
CA ALA A 4 14.89 4.36 -17.24
C ALA A 4 13.39 4.38 -17.59
N GLU A 5 13.02 3.81 -18.74
CA GLU A 5 11.62 3.65 -19.15
C GLU A 5 10.89 2.71 -18.19
N LEU A 6 11.48 1.57 -17.83
CA LEU A 6 10.91 0.65 -16.84
C LEU A 6 10.65 1.36 -15.50
N ARG A 7 11.64 2.11 -15.02
CA ARG A 7 11.50 2.88 -13.78
C ARG A 7 10.34 3.86 -13.86
N ALA A 8 10.19 4.57 -14.98
CA ALA A 8 9.09 5.50 -15.18
C ALA A 8 7.73 4.78 -15.17
N GLU A 9 7.59 3.69 -15.91
CA GLU A 9 6.34 2.90 -15.96
C GLU A 9 5.95 2.35 -14.58
N LEU A 10 6.88 1.72 -13.86
CA LEU A 10 6.58 1.20 -12.52
C LEU A 10 6.33 2.32 -11.50
N THR A 11 6.99 3.47 -11.64
CA THR A 11 6.71 4.63 -10.78
C THR A 11 5.29 5.12 -10.97
N ASN A 12 4.78 5.12 -12.21
CA ASN A 12 3.39 5.50 -12.48
C ASN A 12 2.41 4.53 -11.82
N VAL A 13 2.63 3.21 -11.92
CA VAL A 13 1.77 2.21 -11.26
C VAL A 13 1.77 2.38 -9.74
N ILE A 14 2.95 2.63 -9.14
CA ILE A 14 3.09 2.81 -7.69
C ILE A 14 2.41 4.11 -7.23
N ALA A 15 2.58 5.20 -7.98
CA ALA A 15 1.95 6.48 -7.68
C ALA A 15 0.42 6.42 -7.83
N GLU A 16 -0.08 5.82 -8.91
CA GLU A 16 -1.51 5.58 -9.13
C GLU A 16 -2.10 4.72 -8.00
N SER A 17 -1.39 3.66 -7.60
CA SER A 17 -1.79 2.84 -6.46
C SER A 17 -1.90 3.64 -5.17
N ALA A 18 -1.00 4.60 -4.90
CA ALA A 18 -1.05 5.42 -3.70
C ALA A 18 -2.27 6.36 -3.71
N LEU A 19 -2.50 7.05 -4.84
CA LEU A 19 -3.62 7.96 -5.02
C LEU A 19 -4.98 7.26 -4.89
N LEU A 20 -5.15 6.10 -5.53
CA LEU A 20 -6.39 5.33 -5.44
C LEU A 20 -6.67 4.88 -3.99
N LEU A 21 -5.64 4.52 -3.23
CA LEU A 21 -5.79 4.15 -1.82
C LEU A 21 -6.06 5.36 -0.91
N ASP A 22 -5.49 6.53 -1.20
CA ASP A 22 -5.77 7.78 -0.49
C ASP A 22 -7.24 8.20 -0.71
N ASP A 23 -7.73 8.08 -1.95
CA ASP A 23 -9.11 8.39 -2.34
C ASP A 23 -10.13 7.29 -1.98
N ARG A 24 -9.70 6.21 -1.32
CA ARG A 24 -10.53 5.03 -1.00
C ARG A 24 -11.18 4.35 -2.22
N ARG A 25 -10.58 4.49 -3.41
CA ARG A 25 -11.00 3.86 -4.68
C ARG A 25 -10.44 2.43 -4.78
N PHE A 26 -10.81 1.58 -3.81
CA PHE A 26 -10.21 0.25 -3.62
C PHE A 26 -10.45 -0.73 -4.77
N GLY A 27 -11.60 -0.64 -5.45
CA GLY A 27 -11.88 -1.49 -6.61
C GLY A 27 -10.91 -1.19 -7.77
N GLU A 28 -10.68 0.09 -8.05
CA GLU A 28 -9.75 0.52 -9.09
C GLU A 28 -8.30 0.22 -8.70
N TRP A 29 -7.98 0.27 -7.41
CA TRP A 29 -6.69 -0.21 -6.91
C TRP A 29 -6.50 -1.70 -7.19
N LEU A 30 -7.53 -2.54 -7.00
CA LEU A 30 -7.46 -3.95 -7.36
C LEU A 30 -7.23 -4.13 -8.87
N ASP A 31 -7.75 -3.26 -9.73
CA ASP A 31 -7.54 -3.34 -11.19
C ASP A 31 -6.09 -3.08 -11.63
N LEU A 32 -5.24 -2.55 -10.74
CA LEU A 32 -3.79 -2.48 -10.95
C LEU A 32 -3.06 -3.81 -10.67
N THR A 33 -3.76 -4.81 -10.16
CA THR A 33 -3.16 -6.07 -9.70
C THR A 33 -3.43 -7.22 -10.66
N ALA A 34 -2.51 -8.16 -10.77
CA ALA A 34 -2.66 -9.36 -11.58
C ALA A 34 -3.66 -10.35 -10.94
N PRO A 35 -4.23 -11.31 -11.69
CA PRO A 35 -5.12 -12.34 -11.12
C PRO A 35 -4.48 -13.14 -9.97
N ALA A 36 -3.18 -13.40 -10.06
CA ALA A 36 -2.40 -14.12 -9.05
C ALA A 36 -1.85 -13.22 -7.92
N PHE A 37 -2.41 -12.01 -7.74
CA PHE A 37 -1.88 -11.04 -6.80
C PHE A 37 -1.88 -11.52 -5.34
N ARG A 38 -0.78 -11.25 -4.64
CA ARG A 38 -0.63 -11.47 -3.19
C ARG A 38 -0.28 -10.18 -2.46
N TYR A 39 -0.99 -9.90 -1.38
CA TYR A 39 -0.79 -8.73 -0.54
C TYR A 39 -0.44 -9.15 0.89
N ARG A 40 0.67 -8.61 1.40
CA ARG A 40 1.12 -8.86 2.78
C ARG A 40 1.48 -7.58 3.49
N ILE A 41 1.20 -7.56 4.80
CA ILE A 41 1.69 -6.54 5.71
C ILE A 41 2.51 -7.24 6.78
N GLU A 42 3.75 -6.80 6.92
CA GLU A 42 4.72 -7.36 7.85
C GLU A 42 5.33 -6.27 8.72
N ALA A 43 5.66 -6.58 9.96
CA ALA A 43 6.51 -5.73 10.79
C ALA A 43 7.58 -6.56 11.48
N TYR A 44 8.82 -6.07 11.52
CA TYR A 44 9.90 -6.78 12.21
C TYR A 44 9.71 -6.70 13.73
N SER A 45 9.68 -7.84 14.40
CA SER A 45 9.74 -7.93 15.86
C SER A 45 11.17 -8.10 16.32
N HIS A 46 11.71 -7.10 17.03
CA HIS A 46 13.04 -7.22 17.64
C HIS A 46 13.08 -8.30 18.73
N ASP A 47 11.96 -8.52 19.43
CA ASP A 47 11.84 -9.51 20.50
C ASP A 47 11.85 -10.94 19.93
N LEU A 48 11.06 -11.18 18.88
CA LEU A 48 10.96 -12.49 18.22
C LEU A 48 12.03 -12.71 17.14
N ARG A 49 12.79 -11.66 16.82
CA ARG A 49 13.81 -11.60 15.75
C ARG A 49 13.32 -12.07 14.38
N LYS A 50 12.04 -11.85 14.08
CA LYS A 50 11.40 -12.25 12.82
C LYS A 50 10.33 -11.26 12.39
N ASN A 51 9.95 -11.31 11.12
CA ASN A 51 8.78 -10.60 10.64
C ASN A 51 7.52 -11.23 11.21
N MET A 52 6.66 -10.39 11.79
CA MET A 52 5.29 -10.73 12.12
C MET A 52 4.39 -10.33 10.96
N THR A 53 3.53 -11.25 10.53
CA THR A 53 2.54 -11.00 9.48
C THR A 53 1.25 -10.49 10.12
N TRP A 54 0.85 -9.28 9.74
CA TRP A 54 -0.40 -8.65 10.18
C TRP A 54 -1.56 -8.98 9.25
N LEU A 55 -1.28 -9.09 7.96
CA LEU A 55 -2.25 -9.41 6.92
C LEU A 55 -1.55 -10.22 5.83
N ASP A 56 -2.24 -11.21 5.30
CA ASP A 56 -1.77 -12.01 4.17
C ASP A 56 -2.95 -12.56 3.37
N HIS A 57 -3.24 -11.91 2.25
CA HIS A 57 -4.37 -12.24 1.40
C HIS A 57 -3.95 -12.32 -0.07
N ASP A 58 -4.63 -13.18 -0.82
CA ASP A 58 -4.65 -13.10 -2.27
C ASP A 58 -5.63 -12.02 -2.75
N ARG A 59 -5.72 -11.82 -4.07
CA ARG A 59 -6.66 -10.87 -4.68
C ARG A 59 -8.10 -11.09 -4.21
N GLY A 60 -8.55 -12.34 -4.09
CA GLY A 60 -9.90 -12.67 -3.66
C GLY A 60 -10.17 -12.29 -2.21
N GLY A 61 -9.23 -12.61 -1.32
CA GLY A 61 -9.26 -12.21 0.08
C GLY A 61 -9.24 -10.69 0.25
N MET A 62 -8.45 -9.97 -0.56
CA MET A 62 -8.47 -8.50 -0.58
C MET A 62 -9.82 -7.95 -1.05
N SER A 63 -10.42 -8.52 -2.10
CA SER A 63 -11.77 -8.14 -2.56
C SER A 63 -12.81 -8.31 -1.45
N ALA A 64 -12.82 -9.47 -0.79
CA ALA A 64 -13.73 -9.74 0.31
C ALA A 64 -13.52 -8.78 1.49
N LEU A 65 -12.27 -8.45 1.82
CA LEU A 65 -11.94 -7.45 2.84
C LEU A 65 -12.49 -6.06 2.48
N ILE A 66 -12.30 -5.63 1.23
CA ILE A 66 -12.79 -4.35 0.71
C ILE A 66 -14.32 -4.25 0.80
N GLU A 67 -15.05 -5.31 0.47
CA GLU A 67 -16.51 -5.35 0.59
C GLU A 67 -17.01 -5.19 2.02
N LEU A 68 -16.21 -5.59 3.01
CA LEU A 68 -16.54 -5.47 4.42
C LEU A 68 -16.15 -4.11 5.01
N LEU A 69 -15.31 -3.31 4.34
CA LEU A 69 -14.84 -2.02 4.84
C LEU A 69 -15.94 -1.05 5.27
N PRO A 70 -17.05 -0.88 4.55
CA PRO A 70 -18.14 0.00 5.00
C PRO A 70 -18.77 -0.42 6.33
N LYS A 71 -18.62 -1.70 6.72
CA LYS A 71 -19.12 -2.26 7.98
C LYS A 71 -18.13 -2.12 9.14
N HIS A 72 -16.87 -1.78 8.83
CA HIS A 72 -15.85 -1.47 9.83
C HIS A 72 -15.77 0.05 10.01
N HIS A 73 -15.65 0.53 11.26
CA HIS A 73 -15.33 1.94 11.51
C HIS A 73 -13.92 2.22 10.98
N ILE A 74 -13.83 2.72 9.75
CA ILE A 74 -12.62 3.33 9.22
C ILE A 74 -12.64 4.78 9.67
N ASP A 75 -11.55 5.23 10.28
CA ASP A 75 -11.40 6.62 10.69
C ASP A 75 -11.73 7.56 9.51
N GLY A 76 -12.66 8.48 9.75
CA GLY A 76 -13.22 9.36 8.71
C GLY A 76 -12.25 10.40 8.17
N GLY A 77 -11.01 10.46 8.66
CA GLY A 77 -10.00 11.43 8.23
C GLY A 77 -9.44 11.17 6.82
N ASP A 78 -8.67 12.13 6.31
CA ASP A 78 -7.99 12.04 5.01
C ASP A 78 -6.63 11.37 5.15
N TRP A 79 -6.25 10.60 4.13
CA TRP A 79 -5.00 9.83 4.12
C TRP A 79 -4.11 10.40 3.03
N LEU A 80 -2.80 10.45 3.29
CA LEU A 80 -1.82 10.85 2.30
C LEU A 80 -0.65 9.87 2.34
N ARG A 81 -0.43 9.15 1.25
CA ARG A 81 0.69 8.24 1.06
C ARG A 81 1.81 8.93 0.30
N GLN A 82 2.88 9.28 1.01
CA GLN A 82 4.12 9.71 0.38
C GLN A 82 4.97 8.48 0.04
N VAL A 83 4.99 8.12 -1.24
CA VAL A 83 5.77 7.00 -1.76
C VAL A 83 6.95 7.53 -2.58
N SER A 84 8.16 7.12 -2.22
CA SER A 84 9.36 7.42 -3.02
C SER A 84 9.92 6.13 -3.59
N VAL A 85 9.85 6.01 -4.92
CA VAL A 85 10.36 4.84 -5.65
C VAL A 85 11.87 4.86 -5.60
N GLY A 86 12.45 3.83 -5.00
CA GLY A 86 13.89 3.67 -4.84
C GLY A 86 14.48 2.85 -5.99
N LYS A 87 14.83 1.61 -5.67
CA LYS A 87 15.47 0.69 -6.62
C LYS A 87 14.42 -0.02 -7.47
N VAL A 88 14.65 -0.07 -8.77
CA VAL A 88 13.89 -0.85 -9.75
C VAL A 88 14.86 -1.77 -10.47
N TRP A 89 14.45 -3.01 -10.75
CA TRP A 89 15.24 -3.95 -11.54
C TRP A 89 14.35 -4.94 -12.28
N GLU A 90 14.86 -5.46 -13.39
CA GLU A 90 14.24 -6.55 -14.15
C GLU A 90 14.54 -7.88 -13.46
N ASP A 91 13.50 -8.71 -13.28
CA ASP A 91 13.64 -10.10 -12.85
C ASP A 91 13.60 -11.06 -14.06
N GLY A 92 13.21 -10.57 -15.24
CA GLY A 92 13.03 -11.34 -16.47
C GLY A 92 12.36 -10.51 -17.58
N PRO A 93 12.11 -11.09 -18.77
CA PRO A 93 11.64 -10.34 -19.95
C PRO A 93 10.30 -9.62 -19.78
N SER A 94 9.48 -10.06 -18.82
CA SER A 94 8.15 -9.51 -18.55
C SER A 94 7.88 -9.48 -17.04
N SER A 95 8.95 -9.38 -16.24
CA SER A 95 8.86 -9.35 -14.79
C SER A 95 9.88 -8.38 -14.22
N ALA A 96 9.47 -7.58 -13.25
CA ALA A 96 10.32 -6.60 -12.60
C ALA A 96 9.94 -6.43 -11.14
N SER A 97 10.84 -5.85 -10.36
CA SER A 97 10.63 -5.58 -8.95
C SER A 97 11.02 -4.15 -8.61
N ALA A 98 10.38 -3.61 -7.57
CA ALA A 98 10.70 -2.30 -7.02
C ALA A 98 10.71 -2.31 -5.50
N VAL A 99 11.55 -1.47 -4.91
CA VAL A 99 11.48 -1.13 -3.48
C VAL A 99 11.29 0.36 -3.32
N SER A 100 10.24 0.73 -2.60
CA SER A 100 9.83 2.12 -2.40
C SER A 100 9.70 2.41 -0.92
N SER A 101 10.14 3.58 -0.46
CA SER A 101 9.85 4.03 0.91
C SER A 101 8.42 4.55 0.98
N LEU A 102 7.77 4.32 2.13
CA LEU A 102 6.41 4.72 2.43
C LEU A 102 6.36 5.53 3.73
N ALA A 103 5.68 6.67 3.69
CA ALA A 103 5.14 7.34 4.86
C ALA A 103 3.65 7.62 4.61
N VAL A 104 2.81 7.32 5.59
CA VAL A 104 1.38 7.60 5.53
C VAL A 104 1.03 8.61 6.59
N PHE A 105 0.37 9.68 6.17
CA PHE A 105 -0.13 10.72 7.04
C PHE A 105 -1.65 10.62 7.11
N HIS A 106 -2.18 10.98 8.27
CA HIS A 106 -3.61 11.05 8.51
C HIS A 106 -3.96 12.46 8.97
N THR A 107 -4.95 13.05 8.32
CA THR A 107 -5.53 14.33 8.71
C THR A 107 -6.91 14.09 9.27
N ALA A 108 -7.13 14.39 10.55
CA ALA A 108 -8.44 14.25 11.16
C ALA A 108 -9.43 15.22 10.51
N ARG A 109 -10.59 14.71 10.10
CA ARG A 109 -11.73 15.55 9.72
C ARG A 109 -12.45 16.02 10.97
N ASP A 110 -13.27 17.07 10.82
CA ASP A 110 -14.05 17.70 11.89
C ASP A 110 -15.21 16.80 12.39
N ILE A 111 -14.88 15.62 12.90
CA ILE A 111 -15.80 14.60 13.41
C ILE A 111 -15.43 14.35 14.88
N GLY A 112 -16.41 14.47 15.79
CA GLY A 112 -16.17 14.37 17.24
C GLY A 112 -15.89 15.75 17.86
N ASP A 113 -14.92 15.84 18.78
CA ASP A 113 -14.52 17.11 19.39
C ASP A 113 -13.57 17.88 18.45
N ALA A 114 -14.14 18.34 17.33
CA ALA A 114 -13.43 19.01 16.25
C ALA A 114 -12.64 20.26 16.71
N HIS A 115 -13.00 20.84 17.85
CA HIS A 115 -12.29 21.98 18.46
C HIS A 115 -10.88 21.62 18.95
N VAL A 116 -10.58 20.33 19.17
CA VAL A 116 -9.29 19.86 19.68
C VAL A 116 -8.42 19.28 18.57
N ASP A 117 -8.98 18.40 17.72
CA ASP A 117 -8.19 17.60 16.78
C ASP A 117 -8.52 17.84 15.29
N GLY A 118 -9.56 18.62 14.99
CA GLY A 118 -9.99 18.90 13.61
C GLY A 118 -8.86 19.53 12.77
N GLY A 119 -8.60 18.95 11.61
CA GLY A 119 -7.55 19.39 10.68
C GLY A 119 -6.11 19.03 11.10
N SER A 120 -5.90 18.37 12.24
CA SER A 120 -4.56 17.95 12.66
C SER A 120 -4.01 16.84 11.77
N SER A 121 -2.76 17.00 11.30
CA SER A 121 -2.04 15.99 10.52
C SER A 121 -1.03 15.25 11.40
N LYS A 122 -1.00 13.93 11.33
CA LYS A 122 -0.03 13.09 12.05
C LYS A 122 0.56 12.01 11.15
N LEU A 123 1.79 11.61 11.44
CA LEU A 123 2.40 10.42 10.84
C LEU A 123 1.70 9.18 11.41
N LEU A 124 1.06 8.40 10.54
CA LEU A 124 0.34 7.19 10.90
C LEU A 124 1.27 5.96 10.89
N LEU A 125 2.00 5.77 9.79
CA LEU A 125 2.95 4.68 9.66
C LEU A 125 4.09 4.98 8.67
N VAL A 126 5.19 4.26 8.85
CA VAL A 126 6.35 4.27 7.97
C VAL A 126 6.79 2.85 7.64
N GLY A 127 7.30 2.67 6.43
CA GLY A 127 7.76 1.37 5.96
C GLY A 127 8.32 1.39 4.55
N ARG A 128 8.32 0.22 3.92
CA ARG A 128 8.67 0.05 2.52
C ARG A 128 7.69 -0.86 1.82
N TYR A 129 7.37 -0.52 0.58
CA TYR A 129 6.81 -1.47 -0.38
C TYR A 129 7.92 -2.30 -0.98
N HIS A 130 7.70 -3.60 -1.02
CA HIS A 130 8.45 -4.55 -1.83
C HIS A 130 7.47 -5.10 -2.86
N ASP A 131 7.55 -4.54 -4.06
CA ASP A 131 6.59 -4.80 -5.13
C ASP A 131 7.22 -5.70 -6.19
N ARG A 132 6.42 -6.65 -6.69
CA ARG A 132 6.73 -7.45 -7.87
C ARG A 132 5.70 -7.19 -8.94
N PHE A 133 6.13 -7.10 -10.19
CA PHE A 133 5.30 -6.78 -11.33
C PHE A 133 5.45 -7.82 -12.43
N SER A 134 4.36 -8.05 -13.16
CA SER A 134 4.37 -8.75 -14.44
C SER A 134 3.83 -7.85 -15.53
N ARG A 135 4.35 -8.02 -16.74
CA ARG A 135 3.85 -7.31 -17.92
C ARG A 135 2.81 -8.16 -18.63
N GLU A 136 1.61 -7.61 -18.83
CA GLU A 136 0.53 -8.20 -19.61
C GLU A 136 0.20 -7.25 -20.76
N GLY A 137 0.60 -7.62 -21.98
CA GLY A 137 0.56 -6.71 -23.13
C GLY A 137 1.40 -5.46 -22.87
N ASP A 138 0.73 -4.30 -22.90
CA ASP A 138 1.37 -2.99 -22.69
C ASP A 138 1.25 -2.46 -21.25
N ARG A 139 0.69 -3.25 -20.32
CA ARG A 139 0.48 -2.82 -18.93
C ARG A 139 1.34 -3.63 -17.96
N TRP A 140 1.89 -2.95 -16.96
CA TRP A 140 2.47 -3.59 -15.77
C TRP A 140 1.39 -3.76 -14.71
N LEU A 141 1.26 -4.97 -14.20
CA LEU A 141 0.34 -5.32 -13.13
C LEU A 141 1.13 -5.75 -11.89
N LEU A 142 0.62 -5.35 -10.72
CA LEU A 142 1.18 -5.74 -9.44
C LEU A 142 0.84 -7.21 -9.14
N THR A 143 1.87 -8.04 -9.00
CA THR A 143 1.73 -9.48 -8.68
C THR A 143 1.97 -9.77 -7.21
N GLU A 144 2.79 -8.98 -6.55
CA GLU A 144 2.98 -9.05 -5.10
C GLU A 144 3.23 -7.65 -4.55
N ARG A 145 2.67 -7.35 -3.39
CA ARG A 145 3.14 -6.27 -2.53
C ARG A 145 3.31 -6.76 -1.11
N VAL A 146 4.53 -6.62 -0.59
CA VAL A 146 4.81 -6.79 0.83
C VAL A 146 5.09 -5.42 1.43
N VAL A 147 4.19 -4.95 2.29
CA VAL A 147 4.37 -3.73 3.06
C VAL A 147 5.15 -4.07 4.33
N ARG A 148 6.43 -3.71 4.37
CA ARG A 148 7.28 -3.92 5.55
C ARG A 148 7.31 -2.67 6.41
N LEU A 149 6.56 -2.70 7.49
CA LEU A 149 6.38 -1.60 8.42
C LEU A 149 7.49 -1.55 9.47
N GLN A 150 7.94 -0.33 9.75
CA GLN A 150 8.71 -0.02 10.96
C GLN A 150 7.75 0.32 12.12
N THR A 151 6.59 0.91 11.81
CA THR A 151 5.53 1.18 12.78
C THR A 151 4.84 -0.13 13.20
N ARG A 152 4.97 -0.51 14.48
CA ARG A 152 4.35 -1.73 15.05
C ARG A 152 3.04 -1.46 15.81
N GLN A 153 2.86 -0.22 16.28
CA GLN A 153 1.64 0.20 16.97
C GLN A 153 0.69 0.78 15.93
N LEU A 154 -0.16 -0.08 15.37
CA LEU A 154 -1.18 0.33 14.41
C LEU A 154 -2.47 0.65 15.17
N GLY A 155 -3.10 1.77 14.81
CA GLY A 155 -4.42 2.13 15.31
C GLY A 155 -5.51 1.22 14.75
N VAL A 156 -6.74 1.41 15.21
CA VAL A 156 -7.90 0.69 14.67
C VAL A 156 -8.07 1.06 13.19
N GLY A 157 -8.25 0.04 12.34
CA GLY A 157 -8.48 0.21 10.89
C GLY A 157 -7.25 0.62 10.04
N SER A 158 -6.22 1.25 10.62
CA SER A 158 -5.02 1.72 9.89
C SER A 158 -4.12 0.61 9.36
N HIS A 159 -4.39 -0.64 9.74
CA HIS A 159 -3.61 -1.82 9.39
C HIS A 159 -4.12 -2.57 8.16
N LEU A 160 -5.24 -2.15 7.56
CA LEU A 160 -5.85 -2.90 6.44
C LEU A 160 -5.26 -2.50 5.08
N PHE A 161 -4.90 -1.22 4.92
CA PHE A 161 -4.31 -0.68 3.69
C PHE A 161 -3.18 0.30 4.03
N PRO A 162 -2.05 -0.11 4.63
CA PRO A 162 -0.90 0.76 4.77
C PRO A 162 -0.32 1.15 3.42
#